data_AF-A0A969SIP3-F1
#
_entry.id   AF-A0A969SIP3-F1
#
_cell.length_a   1.000
_cell.length_b   1.000
_cell.length_c   1.000
_cell.angle_alpha   90.00
_cell.angle_beta   90.00
_cell.angle_gamma   90.00
#
_symmetry.space_group_name_H-M   'P 1'
#
loop_
_entity.id
_entity.type
_entity.pdbx_description
1 polymer ?
#
loop_
_entity_poly.entity_id
_entity_poly.type
_entity_poly.pdbx_seq_one_letter_code
_entity_poly.pdbx_strand_id
1 'polypeptide(L)'
;MTGKTNGSLYRNIIRPMEHLLGNEMYYHQENDARVIDMWGRKIYCFGANDERAEAKIRGSTFAGAYGDELTLWPESYWTMLLSRLSIRGAQLIGTTNPDNPHHYLKENIINNKSALNANVFHWPIEANTTLPEEYIESLKKNT
;
A
#
# COMPACT_ATOMS: atom_id res chain seq x y z
N MET A 1 -7.19 3.23 -0.65
CA MET A 1 -6.07 2.52 -1.29
C MET A 1 -5.03 3.55 -1.67
N THR A 2 -3.76 3.32 -1.33
CA THR A 2 -2.71 4.31 -1.56
C THR A 2 -1.48 3.64 -2.14
N GLY A 3 -0.78 4.33 -3.02
CA GLY A 3 0.59 3.98 -3.42
C GLY A 3 1.47 5.23 -3.41
N LYS A 4 2.74 5.11 -3.79
CA LYS A 4 3.63 6.28 -3.88
C LYS A 4 3.04 7.38 -4.75
N THR A 5 2.46 7.03 -5.89
CA THR A 5 1.69 7.93 -6.75
C THR A 5 0.41 7.26 -7.24
N ASN A 6 -0.58 8.04 -7.70
CA ASN A 6 -1.76 7.46 -8.36
C ASN A 6 -1.39 6.64 -9.59
N GLY A 7 -0.34 7.03 -10.33
CA GLY A 7 0.11 6.32 -11.53
C GLY A 7 0.78 4.98 -11.21
N SER A 8 1.66 4.93 -10.19
CA SER A 8 2.26 3.68 -9.73
C SER A 8 1.20 2.75 -9.13
N LEU A 9 0.30 3.29 -8.30
CA LEU A 9 -0.82 2.54 -7.76
C LEU A 9 -1.68 1.93 -8.88
N TYR A 10 -2.00 2.71 -9.91
CA TYR A 10 -2.80 2.22 -11.03
C TYR A 10 -2.09 1.09 -11.78
N ARG A 11 -0.84 1.28 -12.16
CA ARG A 11 -0.08 0.31 -12.95
C ARG A 11 0.20 -1.00 -12.19
N ASN A 12 0.56 -0.89 -10.91
CA ASN A 12 1.06 -2.02 -10.14
C ASN A 12 -0.05 -2.80 -9.44
N ILE A 13 -1.15 -2.14 -9.06
CA ILE A 13 -2.22 -2.74 -8.25
C ILE A 13 -3.55 -2.73 -9.00
N ILE A 14 -4.06 -1.56 -9.37
CA ILE A 14 -5.43 -1.41 -9.89
C ILE A 14 -5.58 -2.15 -11.23
N ARG A 15 -4.67 -1.95 -12.19
CA ARG A 15 -4.75 -2.58 -13.51
C ARG A 15 -4.66 -4.11 -13.46
N PRO A 16 -3.74 -4.74 -12.68
CA PRO A 16 -3.81 -6.18 -12.46
C PRO A 16 -5.12 -6.64 -11.82
N MET A 17 -5.64 -5.90 -10.82
CA MET A 17 -6.93 -6.22 -10.22
C MET A 17 -8.09 -6.13 -11.22
N GLU A 18 -8.11 -5.14 -12.12
CA GLU A 18 -9.11 -5.04 -13.19
C GLU A 18 -9.08 -6.28 -14.10
N HIS A 19 -7.89 -6.79 -14.45
CA HIS A 19 -7.79 -8.02 -15.26
C HIS A 19 -8.28 -9.25 -14.50
N LEU A 20 -8.06 -9.33 -13.18
CA LEU A 20 -8.43 -10.48 -12.36
C LEU A 20 -9.92 -10.48 -11.99
N LEU A 21 -10.48 -9.31 -11.70
CA LEU A 21 -11.84 -9.14 -11.16
C LEU A 21 -12.86 -8.76 -12.24
N GLY A 22 -12.39 -8.24 -13.39
CA GLY A 22 -13.25 -7.84 -14.49
C GLY A 22 -14.36 -6.89 -14.03
N ASN A 23 -15.61 -7.28 -14.29
CA ASN A 23 -16.79 -6.45 -14.03
C ASN A 23 -17.15 -6.28 -12.54
N GLU A 24 -16.47 -7.00 -11.63
CA GLU A 24 -16.70 -6.83 -10.18
C GLU A 24 -16.07 -5.53 -9.63
N MET A 25 -15.19 -4.91 -10.42
CA MET A 25 -14.42 -3.74 -10.03
C MET A 25 -14.58 -2.63 -11.09
N TYR A 26 -14.84 -1.41 -10.64
CA TYR A 26 -14.94 -0.26 -11.53
C TYR A 26 -14.10 0.93 -11.06
N TYR A 27 -12.95 1.14 -11.71
CA TYR A 27 -12.09 2.30 -11.48
C TYR A 27 -12.52 3.50 -12.33
N HIS A 28 -12.73 4.65 -11.69
CA HIS A 28 -13.19 5.87 -12.35
C HIS A 28 -12.75 7.14 -11.61
N GLN A 29 -13.12 8.29 -12.16
CA GLN A 29 -12.93 9.60 -11.53
C GLN A 29 -14.27 10.14 -11.03
N GLU A 30 -14.27 10.67 -9.81
CA GLU A 30 -15.43 11.29 -9.16
C GLU A 30 -14.98 12.58 -8.47
N ASN A 31 -15.43 13.76 -8.94
CA ASN A 31 -15.13 15.07 -8.36
C ASN A 31 -13.64 15.23 -7.98
N ASP A 32 -12.77 14.99 -8.95
CA ASP A 32 -11.29 15.01 -8.85
C ASP A 32 -10.62 13.89 -8.03
N ALA A 33 -11.41 13.03 -7.37
CA ALA A 33 -10.90 11.83 -6.74
C ALA A 33 -10.81 10.67 -7.74
N ARG A 34 -9.81 9.81 -7.54
CA ARG A 34 -9.76 8.48 -8.18
C ARG A 34 -10.42 7.48 -7.25
N VAL A 35 -11.33 6.68 -7.77
CA VAL A 35 -12.21 5.83 -6.97
C VAL A 35 -12.33 4.47 -7.63
N ILE A 36 -12.44 3.43 -6.79
CA ILE A 36 -12.84 2.09 -7.19
C ILE A 36 -14.18 1.79 -6.51
N ASP A 37 -15.19 1.41 -7.28
CA ASP A 37 -16.40 0.79 -6.75
C ASP A 37 -16.27 -0.73 -6.91
N MET A 38 -16.37 -1.48 -5.81
CA MET A 38 -16.21 -2.93 -5.78
C MET A 38 -17.00 -3.53 -4.61
N TRP A 39 -17.78 -4.58 -4.87
CA TRP A 39 -18.60 -5.30 -3.86
C TRP A 39 -19.45 -4.38 -2.94
N GLY A 40 -20.07 -3.36 -3.53
CA GLY A 40 -20.89 -2.38 -2.79
C GLY A 40 -20.09 -1.44 -1.88
N ARG A 41 -18.76 -1.37 -2.05
CA ARG A 41 -17.87 -0.47 -1.32
C ARG A 41 -17.20 0.50 -2.27
N LYS A 42 -17.11 1.75 -1.82
CA LYS A 42 -16.33 2.80 -2.47
C LYS A 42 -14.94 2.85 -1.85
N ILE A 43 -13.91 2.78 -2.68
CA ILE A 43 -12.50 2.79 -2.26
C ILE A 43 -11.83 3.99 -2.92
N TYR A 44 -11.45 4.98 -2.12
CA TYR A 44 -10.71 6.15 -2.60
C TYR A 44 -9.24 5.80 -2.83
N CYS A 45 -8.68 6.29 -3.95
CA CYS A 45 -7.30 6.09 -4.37
C CYS A 45 -6.49 7.38 -4.18
N PHE A 46 -5.36 7.26 -3.49
CA PHE A 46 -4.47 8.39 -3.20
C PHE A 46 -3.02 8.10 -3.58
N GLY A 47 -2.27 9.16 -3.88
CA GLY A 47 -0.81 9.14 -4.01
C GLY A 47 -0.14 9.81 -2.82
N ALA A 48 0.72 9.07 -2.13
CA ALA A 48 1.57 9.54 -1.02
C ALA A 48 2.91 10.11 -1.54
N ASN A 49 2.82 11.03 -2.51
CA ASN A 49 3.98 11.51 -3.27
C ASN A 49 4.97 12.27 -2.37
N ASP A 50 4.44 13.09 -1.46
CA ASP A 50 5.18 14.04 -0.63
C ASP A 50 4.38 14.35 0.65
N GLU A 51 4.99 15.12 1.56
CA GLU A 51 4.39 15.56 2.84
C GLU A 51 3.01 16.23 2.66
N ARG A 52 2.76 16.93 1.54
CA ARG A 52 1.47 17.61 1.30
C ARG A 52 0.34 16.63 1.04
N ALA A 53 0.65 15.38 0.69
CA ALA A 53 -0.35 14.35 0.46
C ALA A 53 -1.19 14.06 1.72
N GLU A 54 -0.69 14.32 2.93
CA GLU A 54 -1.46 14.07 4.17
C GLU A 54 -2.75 14.90 4.21
N ALA A 55 -2.73 16.12 3.62
CA ALA A 55 -3.87 17.02 3.62
C ALA A 55 -5.07 16.42 2.87
N LYS A 56 -4.82 15.55 1.89
CA LYS A 56 -5.85 14.89 1.08
C LYS A 56 -6.70 13.90 1.88
N ILE A 57 -6.15 13.34 2.95
CA ILE A 57 -6.80 12.30 3.76
C ILE A 57 -7.24 12.79 5.14
N ARG A 58 -6.74 13.95 5.59
CA ARG A 58 -6.97 14.50 6.95
C ARG A 58 -8.46 14.57 7.34
N GLY A 59 -9.32 14.97 6.41
CA GLY A 59 -10.77 15.10 6.65
C GLY A 59 -11.58 13.81 6.49
N SER A 60 -10.95 12.72 6.07
CA SER A 60 -11.66 11.46 5.77
C SER A 60 -11.75 10.55 6.99
N THR A 61 -12.65 9.56 6.96
CA THR A 61 -12.64 8.42 7.91
C THR A 61 -12.69 7.15 7.08
N PHE A 62 -11.84 6.17 7.39
CA PHE A 62 -11.72 4.94 6.60
C PHE A 62 -12.03 3.71 7.44
N ALA A 63 -12.76 2.76 6.83
CA ALA A 63 -13.02 1.44 7.42
C ALA A 63 -11.86 0.46 7.25
N GLY A 64 -10.84 0.84 6.48
CA GLY A 64 -9.66 0.04 6.19
C GLY A 64 -8.77 0.75 5.18
N ALA A 65 -7.51 0.35 5.13
CA ALA A 65 -6.55 0.87 4.16
C ALA A 65 -5.73 -0.25 3.54
N TYR A 66 -5.42 -0.08 2.26
CA TYR A 66 -4.37 -0.82 1.58
C TYR A 66 -3.29 0.16 1.14
N GLY A 67 -2.03 -0.19 1.35
CA GLY A 67 -0.88 0.62 0.96
C GLY A 67 0.17 -0.16 0.18
N ASP A 68 0.54 0.33 -1.00
CA ASP A 68 1.64 -0.19 -1.79
C ASP A 68 2.91 0.67 -1.64
N GLU A 69 4.07 0.00 -1.61
CA GLU A 69 5.40 0.61 -1.48
C GLU A 69 5.52 1.53 -0.25
N LEU A 70 5.16 1.04 0.94
CA LEU A 70 5.09 1.84 2.16
C LEU A 70 6.40 2.59 2.52
N THR A 71 7.57 2.03 2.23
CA THR A 71 8.86 2.73 2.47
C THR A 71 8.99 4.03 1.68
N LEU A 72 8.26 4.18 0.57
CA LEU A 72 8.32 5.40 -0.23
C LEU A 72 7.41 6.51 0.34
N TRP A 73 6.61 6.22 1.36
CA TRP A 73 5.64 7.17 1.89
C TRP A 73 6.28 8.07 2.95
N PRO A 74 5.96 9.38 2.95
CA PRO A 74 6.29 10.26 4.08
C PRO A 74 5.71 9.73 5.40
N GLU A 75 6.47 9.85 6.48
CA GLU A 75 6.04 9.43 7.82
C GLU A 75 4.80 10.19 8.29
N SER A 76 4.66 11.46 7.90
CA SER A 76 3.46 12.27 8.17
C SER A 76 2.21 11.65 7.54
N TYR A 77 2.30 11.21 6.29
CA TYR A 77 1.20 10.58 5.58
C TYR A 77 0.80 9.26 6.26
N TRP A 78 1.79 8.43 6.60
CA TRP A 78 1.57 7.19 7.35
C TRP A 78 0.84 7.45 8.67
N THR A 79 1.35 8.38 9.47
CA THR A 79 0.79 8.74 10.77
C THR A 79 -0.63 9.29 10.62
N MET A 80 -0.85 10.16 9.63
CA MET A 80 -2.16 10.70 9.30
C MET A 80 -3.13 9.58 8.94
N LEU A 81 -2.74 8.67 8.05
CA LEU A 81 -3.58 7.55 7.61
C LEU A 81 -4.02 6.67 8.78
N LEU A 82 -3.09 6.30 9.67
CA LEU A 82 -3.43 5.51 10.86
C LEU A 82 -4.48 6.23 11.73
N SER A 83 -4.37 7.55 11.89
CA SER A 83 -5.35 8.33 12.65
C SER A 83 -6.75 8.36 12.01
N ARG A 84 -6.89 8.00 10.73
CA ARG A 84 -8.17 7.95 10.00
C ARG A 84 -8.84 6.59 10.07
N LEU A 85 -8.17 5.56 10.60
CA LEU A 85 -8.68 4.20 10.76
C LEU A 85 -9.41 4.03 12.10
N SER A 86 -10.42 4.86 12.35
CA SER A 86 -11.15 4.92 13.64
C SER A 86 -12.39 4.02 13.70
N ILE A 87 -12.81 3.43 12.58
CA ILE A 87 -13.96 2.52 12.54
C ILE A 87 -13.59 1.20 13.23
N ARG A 88 -14.51 0.66 14.03
CA ARG A 88 -14.31 -0.61 14.74
C ARG A 88 -13.94 -1.72 13.75
N GLY A 89 -12.80 -2.37 14.01
CA GLY A 89 -12.29 -3.45 13.16
C GLY A 89 -11.52 -2.98 11.92
N ALA A 90 -11.25 -1.67 11.79
CA ALA A 90 -10.41 -1.17 10.71
C ALA A 90 -9.00 -1.78 10.78
N GLN A 91 -8.48 -2.15 9.61
CA GLN A 91 -7.15 -2.71 9.44
C GLN A 91 -6.42 -2.01 8.30
N LEU A 92 -5.09 -1.96 8.41
CA LEU A 92 -4.21 -1.57 7.33
C LEU A 92 -3.49 -2.82 6.83
N ILE A 93 -3.55 -3.04 5.52
CA ILE A 93 -2.73 -4.03 4.82
C ILE A 93 -1.70 -3.28 3.98
N GLY A 94 -0.44 -3.68 4.06
CA GLY A 94 0.66 -2.96 3.43
C GLY A 94 1.67 -3.89 2.78
N THR A 95 2.21 -3.46 1.64
CA THR A 95 3.33 -4.11 0.96
C THR A 95 4.49 -3.12 0.88
N THR A 96 5.72 -3.63 0.95
CA THR A 96 6.91 -2.82 0.75
C THR A 96 8.12 -3.69 0.44
N ASN A 97 9.11 -3.09 -0.22
CA ASN A 97 10.45 -3.63 -0.29
C ASN A 97 11.31 -3.01 0.82
N PRO A 98 12.40 -3.68 1.25
CA PRO A 98 13.35 -3.11 2.19
C PRO A 98 13.93 -1.77 1.70
N ASP A 99 14.25 -0.90 2.65
CA ASP A 99 14.98 0.36 2.44
C ASP A 99 16.04 0.48 3.55
N ASN A 100 16.69 1.65 3.66
CA ASN A 100 17.65 2.01 4.68
C ASN A 100 17.29 1.41 6.07
N PRO A 101 18.24 0.79 6.79
CA PRO A 101 17.98 0.18 8.09
C PRO A 101 17.39 1.14 9.14
N HIS A 102 17.61 2.45 9.00
CA HIS A 102 17.07 3.50 9.89
C HIS A 102 15.76 4.12 9.39
N HIS A 103 15.08 3.50 8.43
CA HIS A 103 13.80 3.98 7.95
C HIS A 103 12.72 3.86 9.04
N TYR A 104 11.85 4.88 9.19
CA TYR A 104 10.82 4.92 10.26
C TYR A 104 9.94 3.67 10.28
N LEU A 105 9.54 3.17 9.10
CA LEU A 105 8.71 1.96 8.99
C LEU A 105 9.42 0.74 9.61
N LYS A 106 10.74 0.65 9.48
CA LYS A 106 11.51 -0.44 10.07
C LYS A 106 11.67 -0.26 11.58
N GLU A 107 12.17 0.90 12.01
CA GLU A 107 12.49 1.14 13.42
C GLU A 107 11.22 1.25 14.28
N ASN A 108 10.26 2.06 13.85
CA ASN A 108 9.11 2.46 14.66
C ASN A 108 7.94 1.48 14.54
N ILE A 109 7.88 0.66 13.48
CA ILE A 109 6.73 -0.21 13.20
C ILE A 109 7.13 -1.69 13.17
N ILE A 110 8.02 -2.09 12.25
CA ILE A 110 8.36 -3.51 12.06
C ILE A 110 9.13 -4.06 13.28
N ASN A 111 10.14 -3.33 13.75
CA ASN A 111 10.94 -3.74 14.90
C ASN A 111 10.24 -3.48 16.23
N ASN A 112 9.33 -2.51 16.27
CA ASN A 112 8.59 -2.14 17.48
C ASN A 112 7.24 -2.86 17.56
N LYS A 113 7.26 -4.09 18.07
CA LYS A 113 6.05 -4.91 18.26
C LYS A 113 5.00 -4.30 19.22
N SER A 114 5.36 -3.27 19.98
CA SER A 114 4.44 -2.57 20.89
C SER A 114 3.74 -1.39 20.23
N ALA A 115 4.26 -0.88 19.10
CA ALA A 115 3.70 0.28 18.41
C ALA A 115 2.33 -0.03 17.80
N LEU A 116 2.18 -1.21 17.20
CA LEU A 116 0.97 -1.66 16.55
C LEU A 116 0.78 -3.17 16.75
N ASN A 117 -0.47 -3.61 16.86
CA ASN A 117 -0.81 -5.02 16.73
C ASN A 117 -0.69 -5.44 15.24
N ALA A 118 0.54 -5.60 14.79
CA ALA A 118 0.88 -5.87 13.39
C ALA A 118 1.48 -7.27 13.22
N ASN A 119 1.06 -7.95 12.15
CA ASN A 119 1.71 -9.14 11.66
C ASN A 119 2.61 -8.76 10.49
N VAL A 120 3.89 -9.13 10.56
CA VAL A 120 4.87 -8.87 9.50
C VAL A 120 5.25 -10.20 8.86
N PHE A 121 5.05 -10.29 7.55
CA PHE A 121 5.42 -11.45 6.74
C PHE A 121 6.57 -11.07 5.82
N HIS A 122 7.54 -11.96 5.67
CA HIS A 122 8.69 -11.76 4.79
C HIS A 122 8.57 -12.69 3.59
N TRP A 123 8.56 -12.11 2.38
CA TRP A 123 8.52 -12.85 1.12
C TRP A 123 9.85 -12.75 0.37
N PRO A 124 10.71 -13.78 0.45
CA PRO A 124 11.92 -13.84 -0.34
C PRO A 124 11.57 -14.19 -1.80
N ILE A 125 12.45 -13.86 -2.75
CA ILE A 125 12.18 -14.05 -4.19
C ILE A 125 11.96 -15.53 -4.54
N GLU A 126 12.59 -16.43 -3.79
CA GLU A 126 12.48 -17.89 -3.89
C GLU A 126 11.10 -18.42 -3.53
N ALA A 127 10.29 -17.65 -2.79
CA ALA A 127 8.91 -18.02 -2.52
C ALA A 127 8.01 -17.90 -3.76
N ASN A 128 8.47 -17.25 -4.83
CA ASN A 128 7.72 -17.12 -6.07
C ASN A 128 7.94 -18.35 -6.98
N THR A 129 7.02 -19.32 -6.89
CA THR A 129 7.09 -20.58 -7.65
C THR A 129 6.82 -20.45 -9.15
N THR A 130 6.51 -19.25 -9.66
CA THR A 130 6.28 -19.03 -11.10
C THR A 130 7.51 -18.51 -11.83
N LEU A 131 8.58 -18.15 -11.11
CA LEU A 131 9.82 -17.65 -11.71
C LEU A 131 10.76 -18.81 -12.05
N PRO A 132 11.43 -18.79 -13.22
CA PRO A 132 12.49 -19.74 -13.52
C PRO A 132 13.66 -19.62 -12.54
N GLU A 133 14.26 -20.75 -12.15
CA GLU A 133 15.40 -20.78 -11.21
C GLU A 133 16.58 -19.92 -11.72
N GLU A 134 16.89 -20.01 -13.01
CA GLU A 134 17.95 -19.22 -13.65
C GLU A 134 17.74 -17.70 -13.49
N TYR A 135 16.47 -17.26 -13.52
CA TYR A 135 16.14 -15.85 -13.31
C TYR A 135 16.38 -15.44 -11.86
N ILE A 136 15.99 -16.28 -10.89
CA ILE A 136 16.22 -16.05 -9.45
C ILE A 136 17.73 -15.95 -9.17
N GLU A 137 18.52 -16.87 -9.70
CA GLU A 137 19.99 -16.84 -9.56
C GLU A 137 20.60 -15.57 -10.16
N SER A 138 20.08 -15.09 -11.29
CA SER A 138 20.58 -13.87 -11.94
C SER A 138 20.33 -12.62 -11.10
N LEU A 139 19.18 -12.53 -10.41
CA LEU A 139 18.86 -11.42 -9.52
C LEU A 139 19.79 -11.41 -8.29
N LYS A 140 20.06 -12.59 -7.72
CA LYS A 140 20.95 -12.72 -6.55
C LYS A 140 22.39 -12.33 -6.83
N LYS A 141 22.88 -12.50 -8.07
CA LYS A 141 24.23 -12.08 -8.45
C LYS A 141 24.39 -10.56 -8.56
N ASN A 142 23.28 -9.83 -8.69
CA ASN A 142 23.24 -8.38 -8.93
C ASN A 142 22.79 -7.57 -7.70
N THR A 143 22.59 -8.21 -6.55
CA THR A 143 22.14 -7.59 -5.28
C THR A 143 23.17 -7.85 -4.20
#